data_AF-A0A1Q7LT08-F1
#
_entry.id   AF-A0A1Q7LT08-F1
#
_cell.length_a   1.000
_cell.length_b   1.000
_cell.length_c   1.000
_cell.angle_alpha   90.00
_cell.angle_beta   90.00
_cell.angle_gamma   90.00
#
_symmetry.space_group_name_H-M   'P 1'
#
loop_
_entity.id
_entity.type
_entity.pdbx_description
1 polymer ?
#
loop_
_entity_poly.entity_id
_entity_poly.type
_entity_poly.pdbx_seq_one_letter_code
_entity_poly.pdbx_strand_id
1 'polypeptide(L)' 'MLYLGKRWLGLPKFMQTLNDHSYKELERLAKQRGITVQELIRAVIIPEWVNEQRESDKGR' A
#
# COMPACT_ATOMS: atom_id res chain seq x y z
N MET A 1 -1.54 25.73 -18.00
CA MET A 1 -1.10 25.35 -16.64
C MET A 1 -0.35 24.04 -16.77
N LEU A 2 0.99 24.11 -16.72
CA LEU A 2 1.88 22.98 -16.96
C LEU A 2 1.69 21.93 -15.86
N TYR A 3 1.36 20.69 -16.22
CA TYR A 3 1.48 19.56 -15.32
C TYR A 3 2.97 19.33 -15.08
N LEU A 4 3.51 19.98 -14.05
CA LEU A 4 4.83 19.70 -13.53
C LEU A 4 4.94 18.18 -13.29
N GLY A 5 5.93 17.58 -13.93
CA GLY A 5 6.35 16.21 -13.65
C GLY A 5 6.54 16.04 -12.15
N LYS A 6 5.67 15.23 -11.53
CA LYS A 6 5.82 14.83 -10.13
C LYS A 6 7.07 13.97 -10.05
N ARG A 7 8.16 14.60 -9.64
CA ARG A 7 9.44 13.96 -9.37
C ARG A 7 9.28 13.10 -8.11
N TRP A 8 8.87 11.85 -8.26
CA TRP A 8 8.92 10.81 -7.22
C TRP A 8 10.36 10.38 -6.89
N LEU A 9 11.34 11.28 -6.98
CA LEU A 9 12.71 11.01 -6.56
C LEU A 9 12.81 11.33 -5.07
N GLY A 10 12.41 10.41 -4.21
CA GLY A 10 12.65 10.57 -2.78
C GLY A 10 11.83 9.70 -1.83
N LEU A 11 10.77 9.03 -2.29
CA LEU A 11 10.09 8.07 -1.41
C LEU A 11 10.93 6.80 -1.27
N PRO A 12 11.17 6.32 -0.04
CA PRO A 12 11.89 5.08 0.17
C PRO A 12 11.17 3.94 -0.54
N LYS A 13 11.92 3.15 -1.32
CA LYS A 13 11.39 1.95 -1.96
C LYS A 13 11.21 0.87 -0.90
N PHE A 14 9.97 0.47 -0.65
CA PHE A 14 9.69 -0.73 0.13
C PHE A 14 9.91 -1.96 -0.76
N MET A 15 10.95 -2.73 -0.45
CA MET A 15 11.28 -3.98 -1.11
C MET A 15 10.98 -5.13 -0.15
N GLN A 16 10.05 -6.00 -0.53
CA GLN A 16 9.66 -7.16 0.28
C GLN A 16 9.81 -8.42 -0.56
N THR A 17 10.38 -9.46 0.05
CA THR A 17 10.38 -10.80 -0.53
C THR A 17 9.16 -11.56 0.00
N LEU A 18 8.44 -12.20 -0.92
CA LEU A 18 7.32 -13.08 -0.60
C LEU A 18 7.64 -14.48 -1.12
N ASN A 19 7.17 -15.51 -0.42
CA ASN A 19 7.19 -16.85 -0.98
C ASN A 19 6.14 -16.98 -2.09
N ASP A 20 6.30 -17.97 -2.96
CA ASP A 20 5.45 -18.20 -4.13
C ASP A 20 3.97 -18.35 -3.78
N HIS A 21 3.67 -19.06 -2.69
CA HIS A 21 2.28 -19.32 -2.29
C HIS A 21 1.58 -18.02 -1.89
N SER A 22 2.22 -17.21 -1.05
CA SER A 22 1.71 -15.90 -0.63
C SER A 22 1.58 -14.93 -1.80
N TYR A 23 2.55 -14.91 -2.73
CA TYR A 23 2.46 -14.06 -3.91
C TYR A 23 1.27 -14.43 -4.80
N LYS A 24 1.05 -15.72 -5.07
CA LYS A 24 -0.07 -16.20 -5.90
C LYS A 24 -1.43 -15.83 -5.31
N GLU A 25 -1.57 -15.94 -3.99
CA GLU A 25 -2.83 -15.56 -3.34
C GLU A 25 -3.08 -14.05 -3.40
N LEU A 26 -2.05 -13.24 -3.18
CA LEU A 26 -2.14 -11.78 -3.35
C LEU A 26 -2.46 -11.39 -4.80
N GLU A 27 -1.85 -12.06 -5.78
CA GLU A 27 -2.12 -11.85 -7.20
C GLU A 27 -3.57 -12.18 -7.55
N ARG A 28 -4.09 -13.30 -7.04
CA ARG A 28 -5.49 -13.70 -7.23
C ARG A 28 -6.45 -12.63 -6.69
N LEU A 29 -6.22 -12.15 -5.47
CA LEU A 29 -7.04 -11.12 -4.83
C LEU A 29 -6.96 -9.77 -5.54
N ALA A 30 -5.76 -9.37 -5.96
CA ALA A 30 -5.54 -8.12 -6.68
C ALA A 30 -6.25 -8.14 -8.04
N LYS A 31 -6.16 -9.26 -8.76
CA LYS A 31 -6.86 -9.48 -10.03
C LYS A 31 -8.38 -9.41 -9.89
N GLN A 32 -8.95 -10.00 -8.83
CA GLN A 32 -10.39 -9.90 -8.55
C GLN A 32 -10.87 -8.46 -8.33
N ARG A 33 -10.00 -7.59 -7.84
CA ARG A 33 -10.29 -6.19 -7.53
C ARG A 33 -9.86 -5.22 -8.65
N GLY A 34 -9.20 -5.71 -9.70
CA GLY A 34 -8.68 -4.88 -10.79
C GLY A 34 -7.55 -3.94 -10.37
N ILE A 35 -6.78 -4.29 -9.33
CA ILE A 35 -5.64 -3.51 -8.82
C ILE A 35 -4.35 -4.33 -8.89
N THR A 36 -3.21 -3.69 -8.68
CA THR A 36 -1.91 -4.38 -8.56
C THR A 36 -1.70 -4.99 -7.18
N VAL A 37 -0.81 -6.00 -7.10
CA VAL A 37 -0.38 -6.59 -5.81
C VAL A 37 0.18 -5.51 -4.86
N GLN A 38 0.92 -4.54 -5.39
CA GLN A 38 1.46 -3.45 -4.58
C GLN A 38 0.36 -2.51 -4.04
N GLU A 39 -0.65 -2.20 -4.84
CA GLU A 39 -1.80 -1.41 -4.38
C GLU A 39 -2.61 -2.16 -3.34
N LEU A 40 -2.78 -3.48 -3.50
CA LEU A 40 -3.43 -4.32 -2.52
C LEU A 40 -2.67 -4.33 -1.18
N ILE A 41 -1.36 -4.56 -1.21
CA ILE A 41 -0.50 -4.54 -0.01
C ILE A 41 -0.60 -3.17 0.68
N ARG A 42 -0.51 -2.08 -0.09
CA ARG A 42 -0.68 -0.73 0.46
C ARG A 42 -2.09 -0.53 1.04
N ALA A 43 -3.14 -1.02 0.40
CA ALA A 43 -4.51 -0.88 0.88
C ALA A 43 -4.85 -1.74 2.10
N VAL A 44 -4.02 -2.73 2.46
CA VAL A 44 -4.17 -3.55 3.69
C VAL A 44 -3.22 -3.10 4.80
N ILE A 45 -2.04 -2.61 4.44
CA ILE A 45 -1.15 -1.97 5.42
C ILE A 45 -1.72 -0.62 5.81
N ILE A 46 -2.39 0.10 4.90
CA ILE A 46 -2.85 1.48 5.14
C ILE A 46 -4.04 1.65 6.12
N PRO A 47 -4.98 0.70 6.28
CA PRO A 47 -6.10 0.83 7.22
C PRO A 47 -5.69 0.76 8.68
N GLU A 48 -4.75 -0.13 9.04
CA GLU A 48 -4.50 -0.47 10.45
C GLU A 48 -3.70 0.65 11.16
N TRP A 49 -2.60 1.14 10.58
CA TRP A 49 -1.82 2.27 11.12
C TRP A 49 -2.60 3.59 11.17
N VAL A 50 -3.52 3.84 10.22
CA VAL A 50 -4.37 5.05 10.24
C VAL A 50 -5.40 4.96 11.36
N ASN A 51 -5.92 3.77 11.65
CA ASN A 51 -6.90 3.60 12.71
C ASN A 51 -6.25 3.73 14.09
N GLU A 52 -5.05 3.16 14.28
CA GLU A 52 -4.27 3.27 15.52
C GLU A 52 -3.87 4.73 15.85
N GLN A 53 -3.51 5.55 14.85
CA GLN A 53 -3.24 6.98 15.06
C GLN A 53 -4.49 7.77 15.47
N ARG A 54 -5.66 7.46 14.87
CA ARG A 54 -6.93 8.14 15.19
C ARG A 54 -7.43 7.84 16.60
N GLU A 55 -7.11 6.69 17.16
CA GLU A 55 -7.42 6.36 18.55
C GLU A 55 -6.48 7.08 19.53
N SER A 56 -5.20 7.26 19.16
CA SER A 56 -4.22 7.98 19.97
C SER A 56 -4.49 9.50 20.03
N ASP A 57 -5.00 10.09 18.95
CA ASP A 57 -5.32 11.53 18.89
C ASP A 57 -6.66 11.92 19.54
N LYS A 58 -7.53 10.96 19.86
CA LYS A 58 -8.81 11.20 20.56
C LYS A 58 -8.67 11.32 22.08
N GLY A 59 -7.47 11.10 22.62
CA GLY A 59 -7.17 11.15 24.05
C GLY A 59 -6.44 12.39 24.55
N ARG A 60 -6.34 13.46 23.75
CA ARG A 60 -5.69 14.73 24.14
C ARG A 60 -6.60 15.93 23.99
#